data_AF-S2YKM4-F1
#
_entry.id   AF-S2YKM4-F1
#
_cell.length_a   1.000
_cell.length_b   1.000
_cell.length_c   1.000
_cell.angle_alpha   90.00
_cell.angle_beta   90.00
_cell.angle_gamma   90.00
#
_symmetry.space_group_name_H-M   'P 1'
#
loop_
_entity.id
_entity.type
_entity.pdbx_description
1 polymer ?
#
loop_
_entity_poly.entity_id
_entity_poly.type
_entity_poly.pdbx_seq_one_letter_code
_entity_poly.pdbx_strand_id
1 'polypeptide(L)' 'MTNIHLKMFLLGQINIKRRVMYYKAKHFGFTHSSVVACSQELDSLLNRYQGI' A
#
# COMPACT_ATOMS: atom_id res chain seq x y z
N MET A 1 -11.76 9.30 20.94
CA MET A 1 -10.37 9.69 20.58
C MET A 1 -9.65 8.47 19.99
N THR A 2 -10.01 8.05 18.77
CA THR A 2 -9.58 6.73 18.22
C THR A 2 -9.33 6.75 16.71
N ASN A 3 -10.08 7.54 15.94
CA ASN A 3 -10.07 7.49 14.47
C ASN A 3 -8.80 8.09 13.83
N ILE A 4 -8.24 9.15 14.42
CA ILE A 4 -7.07 9.87 13.88
C ILE A 4 -5.80 9.00 13.95
N HIS A 5 -5.55 8.35 15.08
CA HIS A 5 -4.38 7.47 15.25
C HIS A 5 -4.43 6.27 14.30
N LEU A 6 -5.63 5.68 14.10
CA LEU A 6 -5.81 4.60 13.13
C LEU A 6 -5.53 5.07 11.70
N LYS A 7 -6.03 6.25 11.32
CA LYS A 7 -5.74 6.85 10.01
C LYS A 7 -4.26 7.14 9.82
N MET A 8 -3.57 7.69 10.82
CA MET A 8 -2.12 7.92 10.77
C MET A 8 -1.34 6.61 10.61
N PHE A 9 -1.74 5.56 11.33
CA PHE A 9 -1.12 4.24 11.22
C PHE A 9 -1.33 3.63 9.81
N LEU A 10 -2.56 3.68 9.29
CA LEU A 10 -2.88 3.25 7.92
C LEU A 10 -2.08 4.03 6.89
N LEU A 11 -1.97 5.35 7.05
CA LEU A 11 -1.17 6.19 6.17
C LEU A 11 0.32 5.80 6.19
N GLY A 12 0.87 5.45 7.36
CA GLY A 12 2.22 4.90 7.48
C GLY A 12 2.39 3.60 6.68
N GLN A 13 1.45 2.66 6.82
CA GLN A 13 1.47 1.40 6.08
C GLN A 13 1.37 1.61 4.56
N ILE A 14 0.49 2.51 4.10
CA ILE A 14 0.33 2.88 2.69
C ILE A 14 1.67 3.38 2.12
N ASN A 15 2.35 4.28 2.83
CA ASN A 15 3.63 4.83 2.38
C ASN A 15 4.73 3.77 2.30
N ILE A 16 4.83 2.89 3.31
CA ILE A 16 5.77 1.77 3.31
C ILE A 16 5.49 0.84 2.13
N LYS A 17 4.22 0.43 1.96
CA LYS A 17 3.82 -0.51 0.91
C LYS A 17 4.05 0.07 -0.49
N ARG A 18 3.77 1.35 -0.69
CA ARG A 18 4.07 2.08 -1.94
C ARG A 18 5.57 2.05 -2.27
N ARG A 19 6.44 2.27 -1.28
CA ARG A 19 7.90 2.20 -1.47
C ARG A 19 8.35 0.79 -1.84
N VAL A 20 7.79 -0.24 -1.20
CA VAL A 20 8.06 -1.65 -1.53
C VAL A 20 7.61 -1.98 -2.95
N MET A 21 6.42 -1.54 -3.36
CA MET A 21 5.90 -1.76 -4.71
C MET A 21 6.83 -1.18 -5.77
N TYR A 22 7.26 0.08 -5.60
CA TYR A 22 8.19 0.72 -6.54
C TYR A 22 9.57 0.06 -6.56
N TYR A 23 10.08 -0.38 -5.41
CA TYR A 23 11.33 -1.14 -5.36
C TYR A 23 11.23 -2.45 -6.16
N LYS A 24 10.14 -3.21 -5.95
CA LYS A 24 9.88 -4.44 -6.72
C LYS A 24 9.69 -4.15 -8.20
N ALA A 25 8.96 -3.10 -8.56
CA ALA A 25 8.74 -2.70 -9.96
C ALA A 25 10.05 -2.32 -10.66
N LYS A 26 10.97 -1.63 -9.96
CA LYS A 26 12.29 -1.31 -10.49
C LYS A 26 13.12 -2.57 -10.76
N HIS A 27 12.98 -3.60 -9.93
CA HIS A 27 13.79 -4.81 -10.04
C HIS A 27 13.19 -5.86 -10.99
N PHE A 28 11.87 -6.02 -11.00
CA PHE A 28 11.16 -7.08 -11.72
C PHE A 28 10.27 -6.60 -12.87
N GLY A 29 9.97 -5.30 -12.96
CA GLY A 29 8.97 -4.73 -13.88
C GLY A 29 7.56 -4.68 -13.28
N PHE A 30 6.70 -3.79 -13.80
CA PHE A 30 5.37 -3.52 -13.24
C PHE A 30 4.37 -4.68 -13.36
N THR A 31 4.51 -5.51 -14.39
CA THR A 31 3.61 -6.64 -14.65
C THR A 31 4.02 -7.92 -13.93
N HIS A 32 5.16 -7.91 -13.23
CA HIS A 32 5.61 -9.06 -12.48
C HIS A 32 4.62 -9.39 -11.36
N SER A 33 4.31 -10.68 -11.16
CA SER A 33 3.29 -11.15 -10.21
C SER A 33 3.49 -10.59 -8.80
N SER A 34 4.74 -10.49 -8.35
CA SER A 34 5.09 -9.94 -7.03
C SER A 34 4.84 -8.43 -6.89
N VAL A 35 4.80 -7.69 -8.00
CA VAL A 35 4.47 -6.25 -8.06
C VAL A 35 2.96 -6.07 -8.14
N VAL A 36 2.27 -6.87 -8.94
CA VAL A 36 0.81 -6.91 -9.03
C VAL A 36 0.17 -7.27 -7.68
N ALA A 37 0.67 -8.30 -7.00
CA ALA A 37 0.21 -8.62 -5.65
C ALA A 37 0.45 -7.46 -4.67
N CYS A 38 1.61 -6.79 -4.79
CA CYS A 38 1.93 -5.65 -3.95
C CYS A 38 0.99 -4.45 -4.19
N SER A 39 0.60 -4.19 -5.45
CA SER A 39 -0.36 -3.13 -5.79
C SER A 39 -1.77 -3.45 -5.29
N GLN A 40 -2.21 -4.70 -5.35
CA GLN A 40 -3.50 -5.14 -4.80
C GLN A 40 -3.58 -4.99 -3.27
N GLU A 41 -2.49 -5.32 -2.57
CA GLU A 41 -2.41 -5.07 -1.12
C GLU A 41 -2.37 -3.58 -0.78
N LEU A 42 -1.69 -2.77 -1.60
CA LEU A 42 -1.69 -1.30 -1.46
C LEU A 42 -3.10 -0.73 -1.67
N ASP A 43 -3.82 -1.22 -2.67
CA ASP A 43 -5.21 -0.84 -2.95
C ASP A 43 -6.13 -1.16 -1.76
N SER A 44 -5.98 -2.35 -1.17
CA SER A 44 -6.72 -2.74 0.04
C SER A 44 -6.46 -1.79 1.23
N LEU A 45 -5.22 -1.30 1.39
CA LEU A 45 -4.90 -0.31 2.43
C LEU A 45 -5.52 1.06 2.12
N LEU A 46 -5.54 1.47 0.86
CA LEU A 46 -6.15 2.72 0.41
C LEU A 46 -7.68 2.69 0.64
N ASN A 47 -8.36 1.60 0.28
CA ASN A 47 -9.80 1.43 0.50
C ASN A 47 -10.14 1.52 1.99
N ARG A 48 -9.38 0.84 2.86
CA ARG A 48 -9.53 0.95 4.32
C ARG A 48 -9.32 2.37 4.86
N TYR A 49 -8.36 3.11 4.30
CA TYR A 49 -8.10 4.50 4.70
C TYR A 49 -9.23 5.45 4.25
N GLN A 50 -9.82 5.18 3.09
CA GLN A 50 -10.95 5.92 2.52
C GLN A 50 -12.30 5.54 3.15
N GLY A 51 -12.38 4.36 3.77
CA GLY A 51 -13.63 3.82 4.33
C GLY A 51 -14.55 3.23 3.26
N ILE A 52 -13.97 2.69 2.18
CA ILE A 52 -14.64 1.99 1.07
C ILE A 52 -14.58 0.48 1.32
#